data_AF-A0A5K1FXY2-F1
#
_entry.id   AF-A0A5K1FXY2-F1
#
_cell.length_a   1.000
_cell.length_b   1.000
_cell.length_c   1.000
_cell.angle_alpha   90.00
_cell.angle_beta   90.00
_cell.angle_gamma   90.00
#
_symmetry.space_group_name_H-M   'P 1'
#
loop_
_entity.id
_entity.type
_entity.pdbx_description
1 polymer ?
#
loop_
_entity_poly.entity_id
_entity_poly.type
_entity_poly.pdbx_seq_one_letter_code
_entity_poly.pdbx_strand_id
1 'polypeptide(L)' 'ELKLKYRNAMSNIKKLLDLGCTVRHKVDATKMRLHPHLRMRKFDRIIFNFPHAGFHGKEDDK' A
#
# COMPACT_ATOMS: atom_id res chain seq x y z
N GLU A 1 -9.56 -4.79 9.12
CA GLU A 1 -8.57 -3.81 9.62
C GLU A 1 -8.56 -2.52 8.80
N LEU A 2 -8.15 -2.54 7.52
CA LEU A 2 -8.03 -1.32 6.70
C LEU A 2 -9.32 -0.52 6.53
N LYS A 3 -10.44 -1.20 6.26
CA LYS A 3 -11.77 -0.57 6.11
C LYS A 3 -12.21 0.21 7.37
N LEU A 4 -11.74 -0.19 8.55
CA LEU A 4 -12.07 0.46 9.81
C LEU A 4 -11.12 1.62 10.13
N LYS A 5 -9.87 1.53 9.68
CA LYS A 5 -8.82 2.50 9.99
C LYS A 5 -8.76 3.68 9.02
N TYR A 6 -9.13 3.47 7.76
CA TYR A 6 -9.06 4.48 6.71
C TYR A 6 -10.37 4.50 5.93
N ARG A 7 -11.04 5.66 5.92
CA ARG A 7 -12.35 5.83 5.25
C ARG A 7 -12.32 5.43 3.78
N ASN A 8 -11.21 5.75 3.10
CA ASN A 8 -11.03 5.53 1.66
C ASN A 8 -10.27 4.25 1.30
N ALA A 9 -9.95 3.37 2.26
CA ALA A 9 -9.14 2.17 1.98
C ALA A 9 -9.73 1.31 0.85
N MET A 10 -11.04 1.02 0.92
CA MET A 10 -11.66 0.09 -0.03
C MET A 10 -11.75 0.67 -1.44
N SER A 11 -12.04 1.97 -1.57
CA SER A 11 -12.12 2.62 -2.88
C SER A 11 -10.74 2.72 -3.54
N ASN A 12 -9.70 3.02 -2.75
CA ASN A 12 -8.32 3.06 -3.24
C ASN A 12 -7.82 1.68 -3.66
N ILE A 13 -8.07 0.63 -2.84
CA ILE A 13 -7.73 -0.75 -3.20
C ILE A 13 -8.43 -1.16 -4.49
N LYS A 14 -9.73 -0.86 -4.63
CA LYS A 14 -10.48 -1.17 -5.84
C LYS A 14 -9.88 -0.50 -7.07
N LYS A 15 -9.59 0.81 -7.01
CA LYS A 15 -8.95 1.53 -8.12
C LYS A 15 -7.60 0.92 -8.52
N LEU A 16 -6.77 0.54 -7.55
CA LEU A 16 -5.48 -0.10 -7.83
C LEU A 16 -5.67 -1.46 -8.53
N LEU A 17 -6.61 -2.27 -8.07
CA LEU A 17 -6.93 -3.55 -8.70
C LEU A 17 -7.48 -3.36 -10.13
N ASP A 18 -8.37 -2.38 -10.33
CA ASP A 18 -8.93 -2.04 -11.65
C ASP A 18 -7.83 -1.54 -12.61
N LEU A 19 -6.75 -0.93 -12.09
CA LEU A 19 -5.54 -0.56 -12.84
C LEU A 19 -4.54 -1.71 -13.04
N GLY A 20 -4.88 -2.94 -12.65
CA GLY A 20 -4.02 -4.12 -12.81
C GLY A 20 -2.91 -4.26 -11.77
N CYS A 21 -2.96 -3.48 -10.68
CA CYS A 21 -1.96 -3.60 -9.61
C CYS A 21 -2.20 -4.85 -8.75
N THR A 22 -1.11 -5.44 -8.24
CA THR A 22 -1.19 -6.44 -7.16
C THR A 22 -1.10 -5.73 -5.80
N VAL A 23 -2.18 -5.75 -5.02
CA VAL A 23 -2.22 -5.14 -3.69
C VAL A 23 -1.81 -6.15 -2.63
N ARG A 24 -0.82 -5.83 -1.79
CA ARG A 24 -0.41 -6.66 -0.65
C ARG A 24 -0.38 -5.84 0.64
N HIS A 25 -0.89 -6.43 1.72
CA HIS A 25 -0.93 -5.80 3.05
C HIS A 25 0.06 -6.46 3.99
N LYS A 26 0.42 -5.74 5.07
CA LYS A 26 1.32 -6.22 6.14
C LYS A 26 2.70 -6.66 5.63
N VAL A 27 3.18 -6.00 4.58
CA VAL A 27 4.54 -6.19 4.06
C VAL A 27 5.48 -5.28 4.83
N ASP A 28 6.47 -5.87 5.49
CA ASP A 28 7.60 -5.13 6.07
C ASP A 28 8.55 -4.70 4.95
N ALA A 29 8.57 -3.41 4.64
CA ALA A 29 9.40 -2.83 3.59
C ALA A 29 10.90 -3.09 3.82
N THR A 30 11.34 -3.18 5.08
CA THR A 30 12.75 -3.45 5.43
C THR A 30 13.16 -4.89 5.17
N LYS A 31 12.19 -5.81 5.12
CA LYS A 31 12.39 -7.25 4.89
C LYS A 31 11.81 -7.74 3.57
N MET A 32 11.43 -6.85 2.65
CA MET A 32 10.85 -7.21 1.35
C MET A 32 11.70 -8.20 0.55
N ARG A 33 13.04 -8.10 0.61
CA ARG A 33 13.97 -9.04 -0.05
C ARG A 33 13.80 -10.48 0.43
N LEU A 34 13.31 -10.70 1.65
CA LEU A 34 13.09 -12.03 2.23
C LEU A 34 11.66 -12.54 2.02
N HIS A 35 10.74 -11.66 1.60
CA HIS A 35 9.33 -11.99 1.51
C HIS A 35 9.07 -13.01 0.38
N PRO A 36 8.46 -14.19 0.64
CA PRO A 36 8.40 -15.31 -0.31
C PRO A 36 7.86 -14.96 -1.70
N HIS A 37 6.88 -14.06 -1.75
CA HIS A 37 6.21 -13.65 -2.98
C HIS A 37 6.80 -12.41 -3.67
N LEU A 38 7.70 -11.68 -3.00
CA LEU A 38 8.31 -10.45 -3.53
C LEU A 38 9.80 -10.65 -3.83
N ARG A 39 10.44 -11.59 -3.12
CA ARG A 39 11.81 -12.02 -3.34
C ARG A 39 11.97 -12.49 -4.79
N MET A 40 13.04 -12.02 -5.44
CA MET A 40 13.38 -12.29 -6.84
C MET A 40 12.36 -11.79 -7.89
N ARG A 41 11.43 -10.91 -7.52
CA ARG A 41 10.58 -10.22 -8.50
C ARG A 41 11.20 -8.88 -8.89
N LYS A 42 11.17 -8.57 -10.18
CA LYS A 42 11.37 -7.20 -10.69
C LYS A 42 10.01 -6.51 -10.73
N PHE A 43 9.99 -5.22 -10.40
CA PHE A 43 8.79 -4.41 -10.38
C PHE A 43 9.05 -3.16 -11.23
N ASP A 44 8.10 -2.79 -12.09
CA ASP A 44 8.18 -1.54 -12.86
C ASP A 44 7.84 -0.32 -11.98
N ARG A 45 6.94 -0.51 -11.01
CA ARG A 45 6.51 0.53 -10.07
C ARG A 45 6.09 -0.08 -8.75
N ILE A 46 6.58 0.48 -7.65
CA ILE A 46 6.16 0.14 -6.28
C ILE A 46 5.54 1.38 -5.65
N ILE A 47 4.30 1.26 -5.19
CA ILE A 47 3.58 2.34 -4.49
C ILE A 47 3.52 1.95 -3.02
N PHE A 48 4.19 2.72 -2.16
CA PHE A 48 4.12 2.54 -0.73
C PHE A 48 3.02 3.42 -0.14
N ASN A 49 2.10 2.80 0.60
CA ASN A 49 1.23 3.52 1.52
C ASN A 49 1.94 3.59 2.88
N PHE A 50 2.83 4.57 3.04
CA PHE A 50 3.36 4.89 4.37
C PHE A 50 2.39 5.84 5.06
N PRO A 51 2.07 5.62 6.35
CA PRO A 51 1.17 6.51 7.10
C PRO A 51 1.70 7.95 7.22
N HIS A 52 2.95 8.22 6.80
CA HIS A 52 3.58 9.52 6.79
C HIS A 52 4.47 9.69 5.57
N ALA A 53 3.90 9.89 4.38
CA ALA A 53 4.66 10.33 3.20
C ALA A 53 5.10 11.81 3.31
N GLY A 54 5.66 12.21 4.46
CA GLY A 54 6.28 13.51 4.67
C GLY A 54 5.34 14.71 4.85
N PHE A 55 4.03 14.52 5.03
CA PHE A 55 3.08 15.64 5.25
C PHE A 55 2.63 15.73 6.71
N HIS A 56 2.39 16.97 7.17
CA HIS A 56 1.79 17.26 8.46
C HIS A 56 0.26 17.32 8.31
N GLY A 57 -0.48 16.60 9.15
CA GLY A 57 -1.94 16.53 9.15
C GLY A 57 -2.50 15.13 8.88
N LYS A 58 -3.77 14.89 9.18
CA LYS A 58 -4.41 13.61 8.81
C LYS A 58 -4.82 13.68 7.34
N GLU A 59 -4.58 12.60 6.61
CA GLU A 59 -4.98 12.48 5.20
C GLU A 59 -6.50 12.64 4.99
N ASP A 60 -7.27 12.35 6.04
CA ASP A 60 -8.73 12.46 6.07
C ASP A 60 -9.25 13.81 6.65
N ASP A 61 -8.38 14.75 7.04
CA ASP A 61 -8.79 16.09 7.46
C ASP A 61 -9.22 16.90 6.22
N LYS A 62 -10.52 16.89 5.94
CA LYS A 62 -11.23 17.86 5.10
C LYS A 62 -12.45 18.37 5.84
#